data_AF-A0A2D8C185-F1
#
_entry.id   AF-A0A2D8C185-F1
#
_cell.length_a   1.000
_cell.length_b   1.000
_cell.length_c   1.000
_cell.angle_alpha   90.00
_cell.angle_beta   90.00
_cell.angle_gamma   90.00
#
_symmetry.space_group_name_H-M   'P 1'
#
loop_
_entity.id
_entity.type
_entity.pdbx_description
1 polymer ?
#
loop_
_entity_poly.entity_id
_entity_poly.type
_entity_poly.pdbx_seq_one_letter_code
_entity_poly.pdbx_strand_id
1 'polypeptide(L)'
;MKKSDIKFQINLDDSNIPKDIIWDASDKEGEGAESTKSISLNVWDNLNHSTLRIDLWTEEMSVAEMKRFYIDIIRGMAQTILTSTGDEYMSEEMKELCDRLVKHVNEENAKSS
;
A
#
# COMPACT_ATOMS: atom_id res chain seq x y z
N MET A 1 8.43 -28.61 -0.71
CA MET A 1 8.34 -27.20 -1.16
C MET A 1 7.01 -26.66 -0.67
N LYS A 2 6.99 -25.56 0.10
CA LYS A 2 5.75 -24.96 0.59
C LYS A 2 5.17 -24.07 -0.50
N LYS A 3 3.88 -24.21 -0.79
CA LYS A 3 3.12 -23.28 -1.62
C LYS A 3 2.28 -22.42 -0.68
N SER A 4 2.32 -21.10 -0.89
CA SER A 4 1.55 -20.12 -0.14
C SER A 4 0.87 -19.21 -1.16
N ASP A 5 -0.44 -19.05 -1.03
CA ASP A 5 -1.26 -18.24 -1.92
C ASP A 5 -1.74 -16.99 -1.18
N ILE A 6 -1.75 -15.86 -1.89
CA ILE A 6 -2.40 -14.61 -1.48
C ILE A 6 -3.51 -14.34 -2.50
N LYS A 7 -4.73 -14.08 -2.03
CA LYS A 7 -5.91 -13.88 -2.86
C LYS A 7 -6.54 -12.53 -2.55
N PHE A 8 -6.87 -11.79 -3.60
CA PHE A 8 -7.65 -10.57 -3.52
C PHE A 8 -8.90 -10.75 -4.39
N GLN A 9 -10.07 -10.46 -3.82
CA GLN A 9 -11.33 -10.39 -4.54
C GLN A 9 -11.85 -8.96 -4.45
N ILE A 10 -12.01 -8.33 -5.61
CA ILE A 10 -12.43 -6.93 -5.73
C ILE A 10 -13.85 -6.95 -6.31
N ASN A 11 -14.80 -6.40 -5.54
CA ASN A 11 -16.16 -6.18 -6.01
C ASN A 11 -16.27 -4.75 -6.52
N LEU A 12 -16.56 -4.60 -7.81
CA LEU A 12 -16.69 -3.30 -8.49
C LEU A 12 -18.17 -2.95 -8.67
N ASP A 13 -18.47 -1.66 -8.76
CA ASP A 13 -19.77 -1.18 -9.24
C ASP A 13 -19.83 -1.02 -10.77
N ASP A 14 -20.98 -0.56 -11.27
CA ASP A 14 -21.23 -0.35 -12.71
C ASP A 14 -20.27 0.68 -13.36
N SER A 15 -19.59 1.51 -12.56
CA SER A 15 -18.59 2.48 -13.00
C SER A 15 -17.15 1.98 -12.78
N ASN A 16 -16.97 0.71 -12.43
CA ASN A 16 -15.70 0.08 -12.09
C ASN A 16 -15.00 0.68 -10.85
N ILE A 17 -15.77 1.28 -9.93
CA ILE A 17 -15.22 1.75 -8.65
C ILE A 17 -15.26 0.58 -7.64
N PRO A 18 -14.14 0.30 -6.92
CA PRO A 18 -14.14 -0.71 -5.87
C PRO A 18 -15.12 -0.36 -4.74
N LYS A 19 -16.08 -1.24 -4.50
CA LYS A 19 -17.02 -1.15 -3.36
C LYS A 19 -16.53 -1.94 -2.17
N ASP A 20 -15.97 -3.13 -2.41
CA ASP A 20 -15.47 -4.02 -1.37
C ASP A 20 -14.23 -4.77 -1.87
N ILE A 21 -13.24 -4.90 -0.99
CA ILE A 21 -11.99 -5.61 -1.26
C ILE A 21 -11.82 -6.64 -0.16
N ILE A 22 -11.87 -7.91 -0.55
CA ILE A 22 -11.68 -9.04 0.33
C ILE A 22 -10.31 -9.64 0.04
N TRP A 23 -9.55 -9.94 1.09
CA TRP A 23 -8.24 -10.58 0.94
C TRP A 23 -8.07 -11.77 1.89
N ASP A 24 -7.26 -12.72 1.46
CA ASP A 24 -6.88 -13.88 2.26
C ASP A 24 -5.45 -14.31 1.90
N ALA A 25 -4.71 -14.89 2.84
CA ALA A 25 -3.39 -15.42 2.60
C ALA A 25 -3.14 -16.68 3.41
N SER A 26 -2.42 -17.64 2.81
CA SER A 26 -2.16 -18.95 3.45
C SER A 26 -1.38 -18.84 4.76
N ASP A 27 -0.62 -17.75 4.93
CA ASP A 27 0.20 -17.46 6.10
C ASP A 27 -0.32 -16.28 6.93
N LYS A 28 -1.57 -15.85 6.68
CA LYS A 28 -2.21 -14.79 7.48
C LYS A 28 -2.46 -15.30 8.90
N GLU A 29 -2.27 -14.45 9.89
CA GLU A 29 -2.75 -14.71 11.24
C GLU A 29 -4.28 -14.62 11.27
N GLY A 30 -4.95 -15.67 11.76
CA GLY A 30 -6.42 -15.77 11.80
C GLY A 30 -7.01 -16.62 10.69
N GLU A 31 -8.28 -17.02 10.87
CA GLU A 31 -8.99 -17.88 9.91
C GLU A 31 -9.90 -17.05 8.99
N GLY A 32 -9.91 -17.40 7.70
CA GLY A 32 -10.84 -16.87 6.71
C GLY A 32 -10.43 -15.53 6.09
N ALA A 33 -11.21 -15.11 5.09
CA ALA A 33 -10.96 -13.89 4.35
C ALA A 33 -11.42 -12.64 5.14
N GLU A 34 -10.73 -11.52 4.95
CA GLU A 34 -11.00 -10.25 5.61
C GLU A 34 -11.28 -9.14 4.59
N SER A 35 -12.18 -8.23 4.95
CA SER A 35 -12.40 -6.99 4.20
C SER A 35 -11.31 -5.97 4.53
N THR A 36 -10.86 -5.23 3.52
CA THR A 36 -9.96 -4.09 3.64
C THR A 36 -10.49 -2.90 2.84
N LYS A 37 -10.14 -1.69 3.28
CA LYS A 37 -10.48 -0.46 2.56
C LYS A 37 -9.54 -0.17 1.39
N SER A 38 -8.36 -0.77 1.34
CA SER A 38 -7.38 -0.52 0.28
C SER A 38 -6.35 -1.63 0.12
N ILE A 39 -5.76 -1.69 -1.07
CA ILE A 39 -4.57 -2.47 -1.40
C ILE A 39 -3.66 -1.67 -2.33
N SER A 40 -2.35 -1.89 -2.21
CA SER A 40 -1.34 -1.41 -3.18
C SER A 40 -0.40 -2.57 -3.48
N LEU A 41 -0.32 -2.97 -4.75
CA LEU A 41 0.47 -4.09 -5.22
C LEU A 41 1.43 -3.63 -6.31
N ASN A 42 2.68 -4.07 -6.20
CA ASN A 42 3.72 -3.84 -7.20
C ASN A 42 4.22 -5.21 -7.68
N VAL A 43 4.18 -5.43 -8.99
CA VAL A 43 4.59 -6.69 -9.62
C VAL A 43 5.66 -6.38 -10.66
N TRP A 44 6.80 -7.07 -10.57
CA TRP A 44 7.85 -6.95 -11.58
C TRP A 44 7.46 -7.70 -12.85
N ASP A 45 7.40 -6.98 -13.96
CA ASP A 45 7.18 -7.55 -15.28
C ASP A 45 8.52 -7.83 -15.96
N ASN A 46 8.86 -9.11 -16.06
CA ASN A 46 10.09 -9.58 -16.67
C ASN A 46 10.15 -9.33 -18.18
N LEU A 47 9.02 -9.23 -18.88
CA LEU A 47 9.00 -9.04 -20.33
C LEU A 47 9.33 -7.60 -20.69
N ASN A 48 8.74 -6.65 -19.96
CA ASN A 48 8.90 -5.22 -20.23
C ASN A 48 9.99 -4.57 -19.36
N HIS A 49 10.61 -5.33 -18.44
CA HIS A 49 11.58 -4.84 -17.46
C HIS A 49 11.06 -3.59 -16.71
N SER A 50 9.80 -3.69 -16.25
CA SER A 50 9.07 -2.58 -15.64
C SER A 50 8.25 -3.04 -14.45
N THR A 51 7.83 -2.09 -13.60
CA THR A 51 6.92 -2.38 -12.48
C THR A 51 5.47 -2.14 -12.91
N LEU A 52 4.65 -3.19 -12.83
CA LEU A 52 3.19 -3.08 -12.89
C LEU A 52 2.67 -2.70 -11.52
N ARG A 53 1.66 -1.84 -11.48
CA ARG A 53 1.11 -1.33 -10.23
C ARG A 53 -0.41 -1.38 -10.23
N ILE A 54 -0.96 -1.82 -9.11
CA ILE A 54 -2.40 -1.85 -8.84
C ILE A 54 -2.61 -1.16 -7.50
N ASP A 55 -3.25 0.00 -7.50
CA ASP A 55 -3.69 0.68 -6.30
C ASP A 55 -5.21 0.78 -6.32
N LEU A 56 -5.85 0.24 -5.29
CA LEU A 56 -7.29 0.24 -5.16
C LEU A 56 -7.67 0.69 -3.75
N TRP A 57 -8.76 1.45 -3.66
CA TRP A 57 -9.37 1.85 -2.41
C TRP A 57 -10.89 1.88 -2.57
N THR A 58 -11.59 1.56 -1.50
CA THR A 58 -13.04 1.70 -1.39
C THR A 58 -13.40 3.16 -1.15
N GLU A 59 -14.64 3.53 -1.48
CA GLU A 59 -15.18 4.88 -1.21
C GLU A 59 -15.21 5.25 0.29
N GLU A 60 -15.15 4.25 1.19
CA GLU A 60 -15.12 4.46 2.65
C GLU A 60 -13.77 4.95 3.19
N MET A 61 -12.73 5.00 2.34
CA MET A 61 -11.42 5.50 2.72
C MET A 61 -11.36 7.00 2.48
N SER A 62 -11.22 7.78 3.55
CA SER A 62 -11.07 9.23 3.46
C SER A 62 -9.76 9.61 2.77
N VAL A 63 -9.73 10.79 2.14
CA VAL A 63 -8.51 11.32 1.51
C VAL A 63 -7.34 11.41 2.50
N ALA A 64 -7.62 11.70 3.78
CA ALA A 64 -6.61 11.73 4.83
C ALA A 64 -6.03 10.32 5.11
N GLU A 65 -6.87 9.30 5.19
CA GLU A 65 -6.43 7.90 5.31
C GLU A 65 -5.62 7.47 4.08
N MET A 66 -6.03 7.84 2.86
CA MET A 66 -5.30 7.52 1.63
C MET A 66 -3.89 8.13 1.61
N LYS A 67 -3.77 9.41 1.98
CA LYS A 67 -2.46 10.07 2.09
C LYS A 67 -1.58 9.38 3.11
N ARG A 68 -2.15 9.00 4.26
CA ARG A 68 -1.42 8.28 5.31
C ARG A 68 -0.97 6.91 4.86
N PHE A 69 -1.82 6.16 4.17
CA PHE A 69 -1.52 4.85 3.61
C PHE A 69 -0.29 4.89 2.70
N TYR A 70 -0.21 5.87 1.80
CA TYR A 70 0.97 6.02 0.94
C TYR A 70 2.24 6.40 1.67
N ILE A 71 2.16 7.24 2.70
CA ILE A 71 3.31 7.55 3.54
C ILE A 71 3.83 6.27 4.21
N ASP A 72 2.93 5.44 4.74
CA ASP A 72 3.31 4.20 5.40
C ASP A 72 3.90 3.17 4.40
N ILE A 73 3.40 3.13 3.16
CA ILE A 73 4.03 2.36 2.06
C ILE A 73 5.46 2.84 1.80
N ILE A 74 5.68 4.15 1.62
CA ILE A 74 7.02 4.69 1.34
C ILE A 74 7.99 4.38 2.49
N ARG A 75 7.52 4.50 3.73
CA ARG A 75 8.32 4.13 4.90
C ARG A 75 8.69 2.64 4.91
N GLY A 76 7.75 1.75 4.55
CA GLY A 76 8.02 0.32 4.39
C GLY A 76 9.01 0.02 3.27
N MET A 77 8.92 0.74 2.15
CA MET A 77 9.87 0.62 1.04
C MET A 77 11.27 1.11 1.44
N ALA A 78 11.38 2.15 2.26
CA ALA A 78 12.66 2.62 2.79
C ALA A 78 13.37 1.53 3.60
N GLN A 79 12.61 0.79 4.41
CA GLN A 79 13.16 -0.35 5.15
C GLN A 79 13.53 -1.51 4.21
N THR A 80 12.71 -1.75 3.19
CA THR A 80 12.91 -2.86 2.23
C THR A 80 14.13 -2.64 1.36
N ILE A 81 14.37 -1.42 0.87
CA ILE A 81 15.57 -1.13 0.07
C ILE A 81 16.83 -1.35 0.92
N LEU A 82 16.83 -0.88 2.17
CA LEU A 82 17.95 -1.09 3.08
C LEU A 82 18.24 -2.58 3.31
N THR A 83 17.22 -3.39 3.64
CA THR A 83 17.43 -4.82 3.94
C THR A 83 17.73 -5.67 2.71
N SER A 84 17.27 -5.24 1.53
CA SER A 84 17.43 -6.02 0.30
C SER A 84 18.70 -5.69 -0.47
N THR A 85 19.18 -4.44 -0.40
CA THR A 85 20.34 -3.97 -1.18
C THR A 85 21.48 -3.44 -0.32
N GLY A 86 21.22 -3.07 0.95
CA GLY A 86 22.19 -2.39 1.81
C GLY A 86 22.34 -0.91 1.51
N ASP A 87 21.47 -0.31 0.68
CA ASP A 87 21.56 1.10 0.31
C ASP A 87 21.02 2.01 1.43
N GLU A 88 21.93 2.47 2.28
CA GLU A 88 21.62 3.40 3.39
C GLU A 88 21.17 4.76 2.88
N TYR A 89 21.75 5.26 1.80
CA TYR A 89 21.43 6.58 1.26
C TYR A 89 19.99 6.65 0.77
N MET A 90 19.58 5.71 -0.08
CA MET A 90 18.19 5.65 -0.57
C MET A 90 17.19 5.48 0.57
N SER A 91 17.52 4.61 1.54
CA SER A 91 16.67 4.42 2.73
C SER A 91 16.47 5.72 3.50
N GLU A 92 17.55 6.47 3.75
CA GLU A 92 17.46 7.70 4.55
C GLU A 92 16.69 8.81 3.83
N GLU A 93 16.95 9.02 2.54
CA GLU A 93 16.20 9.99 1.71
C GLU A 93 14.69 9.70 1.73
N MET A 94 14.31 8.42 1.67
CA MET A 94 12.91 8.02 1.72
C MET A 94 12.27 8.25 3.10
N LYS A 95 13.02 8.05 4.20
CA LYS A 95 12.54 8.35 5.56
C LYS A 95 12.35 9.85 5.76
N GLU A 96 13.32 10.66 5.35
CA GLU A 96 13.21 12.11 5.42
C GLU A 96 12.03 12.63 4.60
N LEU A 97 11.79 12.05 3.41
CA LEU A 97 10.60 12.35 2.62
C LEU A 97 9.32 12.02 3.39
N CYS A 98 9.24 10.86 4.05
CA CYS A 98 8.08 10.50 4.88
C CYS A 98 7.84 11.54 5.97
N ASP A 99 8.88 12.01 6.65
CA ASP A 99 8.74 13.00 7.73
C ASP A 99 8.20 14.34 7.22
N ARG A 100 8.68 14.79 6.05
CA ARG A 100 8.13 16.00 5.38
C ARG A 100 6.66 15.80 4.99
N LEU A 101 6.29 14.64 4.47
CA LEU A 101 4.92 14.34 4.06
C LEU A 101 3.97 14.23 5.26
N VAL A 102 4.39 13.59 6.36
CA VAL A 102 3.61 13.52 7.60
C VAL A 102 3.33 14.92 8.14
N LYS A 103 4.36 15.77 8.20
CA LYS A 103 4.20 17.15 8.64
C LYS A 103 3.18 17.90 7.78
N HIS A 104 3.30 17.79 6.46
CA HIS A 104 2.37 18.41 5.53
C HIS A 104 0.91 17.96 5.73
N VAL A 105 0.68 16.64 5.82
CA VAL A 105 -0.67 16.08 6.03
C VAL A 105 -1.25 16.53 7.37
N ASN A 106 -0.45 16.60 8.43
CA ASN A 106 -0.91 17.07 9.74
C ASN A 106 -1.31 18.55 9.69
N GLU A 107 -0.52 19.40 9.03
CA GLU A 107 -0.83 20.83 8.87
C GLU A 107 -2.09 21.06 8.02
N GLU A 108 -2.29 20.26 6.98
CA GLU A 108 -3.49 20.30 6.14
C GLU A 108 -4.76 19.90 6.92
N ASN A 109 -4.69 18.81 7.68
CA ASN A 109 -5.80 18.33 8.51
C ASN A 109 -6.17 19.35 9.59
N ALA A 110 -5.18 20.00 10.21
CA ALA A 110 -5.40 21.03 11.22
C ALA A 110 -6.10 22.29 10.68
N LYS A 111 -5.90 22.63 9.40
CA LYS A 111 -6.59 23.75 8.73
C LYS A 111 -8.01 23.43 8.29
N SER A 112 -8.32 22.13 8.17
CA SER A 112 -9.60 21.61 7.68
C SER A 112 -10.55 21.22 8.83
N SER A 113 -10.08 21.33 10.08
CA SER A 113 -10.84 21.11 11.32
C SER A 113 -11.33 22.43 11.89
#